data_AF-A0A428Q9G7-F1
#
_entry.id   AF-A0A428Q9G7-F1
#
_cell.length_a   1.000
_cell.length_b   1.000
_cell.length_c   1.000
_cell.angle_alpha   90.00
_cell.angle_beta   90.00
_cell.angle_gamma   90.00
#
_symmetry.space_group_name_H-M   'P 1'
#
loop_
_entity.id
_entity.type
_entity.pdbx_description
1 polymer ?
#
loop_
_entity_poly.entity_id
_entity_poly.type
_entity_poly.pdbx_seq_one_letter_code
_entity_poly.pdbx_strand_id
1 'polypeptide(L)'
;MSSLELCRVINEEDASVAQAVQTCLPQIADAIDIIVPRLLSGGRVIYTGAGTSGRLGILDASEMLTPPLNKNDILVGIASSGRTPYVLGGLKYARSIGAATVGLACVKPSSLRSLCDVLIECVTGPEVVTGSTRLKAGTATKMILNMISTGSQIRTGKTFGNLMVDLKMPNEKLQNRARRVARMVVPPSSALDIESEEVLDSVLADCDGQVKLSILVATLGCPPAEGRAKLEAASGSLRQALQGNLTD
;
A
#
# COMPACT_ATOMS: atom_id res chain seq x y z
N MET A 1 34.12 -5.05 22.32
CA MET A 1 33.40 -5.26 21.06
C MET A 1 33.82 -4.18 20.08
N SER A 2 34.32 -4.56 18.91
CA SER A 2 34.63 -3.64 17.82
C SER A 2 33.36 -3.15 17.12
N SER A 3 33.44 -2.08 16.34
CA SER A 3 32.30 -1.60 15.54
C SER A 3 31.79 -2.64 14.55
N LEU A 4 32.68 -3.47 13.98
CA LEU A 4 32.28 -4.55 13.07
C LEU A 4 31.48 -5.64 13.81
N GLU A 5 31.92 -6.02 15.01
CA GLU A 5 31.19 -6.97 15.86
C GLU A 5 29.81 -6.42 16.24
N LEU A 6 29.71 -5.14 16.61
CA LEU A 6 28.42 -4.49 16.88
C LEU A 6 27.48 -4.56 15.66
N CYS A 7 27.99 -4.24 14.47
CA CYS A 7 27.20 -4.33 13.24
C CYS A 7 26.73 -5.77 12.94
N ARG A 8 27.58 -6.77 13.19
CA ARG A 8 27.21 -8.19 13.01
C ARG A 8 26.07 -8.59 13.95
N VAL A 9 26.18 -8.24 15.24
CA VAL A 9 25.12 -8.52 16.22
C VAL A 9 23.79 -7.87 15.81
N ILE A 10 23.81 -6.59 15.40
CA ILE A 10 22.59 -5.91 14.94
C ILE A 10 22.00 -6.61 13.70
N ASN A 11 22.85 -6.97 12.73
CA ASN A 11 22.41 -7.61 11.50
C ASN A 11 21.83 -9.03 11.71
N GLU A 12 22.44 -9.81 12.60
CA GLU A 12 21.95 -11.13 13.00
C GLU A 12 20.56 -11.04 13.67
N GLU A 13 20.38 -10.04 14.53
CA GLU A 13 19.07 -9.75 15.13
C GLU A 13 18.04 -9.34 14.08
N ASP A 14 18.39 -8.43 13.16
CA ASP A 14 17.51 -7.99 12.06
C ASP A 14 17.13 -9.14 11.12
N ALA A 15 18.02 -10.11 10.90
CA ALA A 15 17.76 -11.26 10.04
C ALA A 15 16.58 -12.11 10.52
N SER A 16 16.26 -12.09 11.82
CA SER A 16 15.13 -12.81 12.44
C SER A 16 13.76 -12.16 12.19
N VAL A 17 13.73 -10.89 11.76
CA VAL A 17 12.50 -10.10 11.63
C VAL A 17 11.58 -10.67 10.55
N ALA A 18 12.15 -11.13 9.44
CA ALA A 18 11.37 -11.67 8.33
C ALA A 18 10.59 -12.94 8.73
N GLN A 19 11.19 -13.81 9.54
CA GLN A 19 10.55 -15.02 10.06
C GLN A 19 9.45 -14.66 11.06
N ALA A 20 9.65 -13.64 11.90
CA ALA A 20 8.58 -13.15 12.77
C ALA A 20 7.38 -12.64 11.96
N VAL A 21 7.62 -11.85 10.91
CA VAL A 21 6.57 -11.37 10.00
C VAL A 21 5.89 -12.52 9.27
N GLN A 22 6.63 -13.58 8.89
CA GLN A 22 6.07 -14.76 8.24
C GLN A 22 4.97 -15.43 9.07
N THR A 23 5.11 -15.45 10.40
CA THR A 23 4.08 -16.01 11.30
C THR A 23 2.78 -15.20 11.33
N CYS A 24 2.82 -13.95 10.86
CA CYS A 24 1.71 -13.00 10.85
C CYS A 24 1.00 -12.91 9.49
N LEU A 25 1.47 -13.63 8.46
CA LEU A 25 0.90 -13.55 7.11
C LEU A 25 -0.62 -13.78 7.07
N PRO A 26 -1.22 -14.71 7.84
CA PRO A 26 -2.67 -14.86 7.87
C PRO A 26 -3.40 -13.59 8.31
N GLN A 27 -2.94 -12.95 9.40
CA GLN A 27 -3.55 -11.73 9.93
C GLN A 27 -3.30 -10.51 9.05
N ILE A 28 -2.16 -10.48 8.35
CA ILE A 28 -1.88 -9.46 7.33
C ILE A 28 -2.85 -9.62 6.15
N ALA A 29 -3.10 -10.85 5.71
CA ALA A 29 -4.09 -11.14 4.68
C ALA A 29 -5.51 -10.75 5.13
N ASP A 30 -5.91 -11.12 6.35
CA ASP A 30 -7.20 -10.72 6.93
C ASP A 30 -7.35 -9.19 6.97
N ALA A 31 -6.28 -8.47 7.32
CA ALA A 31 -6.29 -7.01 7.30
C ALA A 31 -6.52 -6.47 5.87
N ILE A 32 -5.83 -7.02 4.87
CA ILE A 32 -6.05 -6.65 3.46
C ILE A 32 -7.49 -6.98 3.02
N ASP A 33 -8.04 -8.11 3.42
CA ASP A 33 -9.40 -8.55 3.07
C ASP A 33 -10.49 -7.62 3.62
N ILE A 34 -10.30 -7.05 4.81
CA ILE A 34 -11.24 -6.02 5.32
C ILE A 34 -10.97 -4.62 4.76
N ILE A 35 -9.75 -4.37 4.28
CA ILE A 35 -9.32 -3.09 3.69
C ILE A 35 -9.84 -2.89 2.28
N VAL A 36 -9.67 -3.89 1.41
CA VAL A 36 -9.95 -3.76 -0.03
C VAL A 36 -11.40 -3.36 -0.32
N PRO A 37 -12.46 -3.98 0.26
CA PRO A 37 -13.84 -3.59 -0.03
C PRO A 37 -14.14 -2.15 0.36
N ARG A 38 -13.54 -1.65 1.45
CA ARG A 38 -13.74 -0.27 1.92
C ARG A 38 -13.06 0.73 1.01
N LEU A 39 -11.84 0.45 0.56
CA LEU A 39 -11.16 1.27 -0.44
C LEU A 39 -11.98 1.35 -1.75
N LEU A 40 -12.53 0.22 -2.22
CA LEU A 40 -13.39 0.18 -3.40
C LEU A 40 -14.69 0.98 -3.22
N SER A 41 -15.21 1.06 -1.99
CA SER A 41 -16.37 1.91 -1.65
C SER A 41 -16.03 3.40 -1.41
N GLY A 42 -14.78 3.82 -1.65
CA GLY A 42 -14.33 5.20 -1.43
C GLY A 42 -13.95 5.53 0.01
N GLY A 43 -13.88 4.53 0.90
CA GLY A 43 -13.33 4.66 2.24
C GLY A 43 -11.80 4.76 2.21
N ARG A 44 -11.20 5.11 3.35
CA ARG A 44 -9.75 5.34 3.46
C ARG A 44 -9.11 4.44 4.52
N VAL A 45 -7.81 4.20 4.36
CA VAL A 45 -6.97 3.60 5.40
C VAL A 45 -6.22 4.71 6.11
N ILE A 46 -6.38 4.80 7.42
CA ILE A 46 -5.74 5.82 8.26
C ILE A 46 -4.84 5.12 9.28
N TYR A 47 -3.56 5.48 9.28
CA TYR A 47 -2.61 4.98 10.28
C TYR A 47 -2.53 5.92 11.48
N THR A 48 -2.45 5.35 12.68
CA THR A 48 -2.19 6.09 13.91
C THR A 48 -1.15 5.38 14.76
N GLY A 49 -0.28 6.16 15.39
CA GLY A 49 0.80 5.65 16.23
C GLY A 49 1.51 6.78 16.95
N ALA A 50 2.35 6.44 17.92
CA ALA A 50 3.21 7.39 18.61
C ALA A 50 4.70 7.06 18.36
N GLY A 51 5.57 8.07 18.41
CA GLY A 51 7.01 7.88 18.18
C GLY A 51 7.31 7.27 16.81
N THR A 52 8.21 6.28 16.78
CA THR A 52 8.58 5.56 15.54
C THR A 52 7.37 4.94 14.86
N SER A 53 6.43 4.35 15.61
CA SER A 53 5.21 3.75 15.06
C SER A 53 4.36 4.79 14.30
N GLY A 54 4.20 5.99 14.87
CA GLY A 54 3.48 7.08 14.20
C GLY A 54 4.20 7.58 12.96
N ARG A 55 5.53 7.73 13.01
CA ARG A 55 6.33 8.17 11.85
C ARG A 55 6.31 7.15 10.71
N LEU A 56 6.34 5.85 11.01
CA LEU A 56 6.19 4.79 10.02
C LEU A 56 4.78 4.78 9.42
N GLY A 57 3.76 5.02 10.24
CA GLY A 57 2.38 5.21 9.79
C GLY A 57 2.23 6.42 8.86
N ILE A 58 2.84 7.56 9.18
CA ILE A 58 2.86 8.74 8.30
C ILE A 58 3.63 8.44 7.01
N LEU A 59 4.76 7.73 7.06
CA LEU A 59 5.51 7.37 5.87
C LEU A 59 4.65 6.55 4.90
N ASP A 60 3.82 5.63 5.41
CA ASP A 60 2.88 4.84 4.60
C ASP A 60 1.65 5.67 4.18
N ALA A 61 1.05 6.44 5.10
CA ALA A 61 -0.10 7.32 4.82
C ALA A 61 0.23 8.54 3.96
N SER A 62 1.49 8.96 3.82
CA SER A 62 1.85 10.14 3.02
C SER A 62 1.47 9.99 1.53
N GLU A 63 1.11 8.78 1.13
CA GLU A 63 0.54 8.45 -0.17
C GLU A 63 -1.00 8.61 -0.23
N MET A 64 -1.68 8.95 0.89
CA MET A 64 -3.13 9.04 1.08
C MET A 64 -3.53 10.30 1.88
N LEU A 65 -4.12 11.32 1.24
CA LEU A 65 -4.48 12.61 1.87
C LEU A 65 -5.74 12.55 2.77
N THR A 66 -5.82 13.41 3.81
CA THR A 66 -6.77 13.32 4.95
C THR A 66 -7.79 14.48 5.08
N PRO A 67 -9.09 14.15 5.17
CA PRO A 67 -10.10 14.76 6.08
C PRO A 67 -10.35 13.92 7.37
N PRO A 68 -11.23 14.33 8.33
CA PRO A 68 -11.52 13.56 9.56
C PRO A 68 -12.08 12.14 9.32
N LEU A 69 -11.82 11.21 10.24
CA LEU A 69 -12.25 9.80 10.20
C LEU A 69 -13.79 9.67 10.19
N ASN A 70 -14.34 8.77 9.37
CA ASN A 70 -15.75 8.42 9.31
C ASN A 70 -15.96 6.89 9.31
N LYS A 71 -17.22 6.44 9.37
CA LYS A 71 -17.60 5.01 9.48
C LYS A 71 -17.17 4.11 8.31
N ASN A 72 -16.94 4.67 7.12
CA ASN A 72 -16.52 3.93 5.94
C ASN A 72 -15.00 3.73 5.90
N ASP A 73 -14.25 4.42 6.77
CA ASP A 73 -12.80 4.31 6.87
C ASP A 73 -12.36 3.14 7.76
N ILE A 74 -11.04 2.92 7.76
CA ILE A 74 -10.36 1.95 8.60
C ILE A 74 -9.26 2.66 9.36
N LEU A 75 -9.22 2.45 10.67
CA LEU A 75 -8.12 2.90 11.51
C LEU A 75 -7.16 1.74 11.79
N VAL A 76 -5.90 1.91 11.38
CA VAL A 76 -4.81 1.00 11.69
C VAL A 76 -3.99 1.58 12.84
N GLY A 77 -4.16 1.01 14.03
CA GLY A 77 -3.48 1.41 15.26
C GLY A 77 -2.16 0.66 15.46
N ILE A 78 -1.05 1.41 15.48
CA ILE A 78 0.31 0.87 15.57
C ILE A 78 0.92 1.18 16.93
N ALA A 79 1.13 0.15 17.74
CA ALA A 79 1.80 0.26 19.02
C ALA A 79 2.68 -0.97 19.26
N SER A 80 4.00 -0.86 19.05
CA SER A 80 4.92 -1.97 19.28
C SER A 80 4.80 -2.55 20.70
N SER A 81 4.54 -1.70 21.70
CA SER A 81 4.30 -2.09 23.10
C SER A 81 2.93 -2.71 23.38
N GLY A 82 2.00 -2.69 22.42
CA GLY A 82 0.63 -3.17 22.55
C GLY A 82 -0.29 -2.35 23.47
N ARG A 83 0.21 -1.29 24.10
CA ARG A 83 -0.49 -0.58 25.20
C ARG A 83 -0.43 0.94 25.17
N THR A 84 0.01 1.54 24.06
CA THR A 84 0.14 3.00 23.92
C THR A 84 -1.23 3.68 24.08
N PRO A 85 -1.46 4.54 25.11
CA PRO A 85 -2.79 5.10 25.40
C PRO A 85 -3.41 5.88 24.25
N TYR A 86 -2.59 6.64 23.50
CA TYR A 86 -3.03 7.37 22.31
C TYR A 86 -3.65 6.46 21.25
N VAL A 87 -3.01 5.32 20.98
CA VAL A 87 -3.48 4.33 20.00
C VAL A 87 -4.75 3.63 20.50
N LEU A 88 -4.78 3.26 21.78
CA LEU A 88 -5.97 2.69 22.41
C LEU A 88 -7.17 3.64 22.33
N GLY A 89 -6.97 4.94 22.58
CA GLY A 89 -8.00 5.97 22.45
C GLY A 89 -8.52 6.10 21.02
N GLY A 90 -7.60 6.12 20.03
CA GLY A 90 -7.97 6.16 18.61
C GLY A 90 -8.81 4.97 18.18
N LEU A 91 -8.41 3.74 18.54
CA LEU A 91 -9.16 2.52 18.21
C LEU A 91 -10.53 2.47 18.88
N LYS A 92 -10.63 2.92 20.14
CA LYS A 92 -11.92 3.06 20.84
C LYS A 92 -12.86 4.01 20.10
N TYR A 93 -12.35 5.16 19.66
CA TYR A 93 -13.12 6.14 18.91
C TYR A 93 -13.55 5.62 17.53
N ALA A 94 -12.64 5.01 16.78
CA ALA A 94 -12.96 4.40 15.48
C ALA A 94 -14.11 3.39 15.61
N ARG A 95 -14.04 2.52 16.63
CA ARG A 95 -15.10 1.57 16.92
C ARG A 95 -16.41 2.26 17.33
N SER A 96 -16.37 3.34 18.11
CA SER A 96 -17.59 4.04 18.55
C SER A 96 -18.34 4.72 17.41
N ILE A 97 -17.66 5.06 16.31
CA ILE A 97 -18.28 5.60 15.09
C ILE A 97 -18.57 4.52 14.03
N GLY A 98 -18.28 3.24 14.32
CA GLY A 98 -18.50 2.12 13.41
C GLY A 98 -17.46 1.94 12.30
N ALA A 99 -16.32 2.62 12.38
CA ALA A 99 -15.18 2.38 11.50
C ALA A 99 -14.50 1.05 11.84
N ALA A 100 -13.94 0.37 10.84
CA ALA A 100 -13.22 -0.88 11.09
C ALA A 100 -11.85 -0.60 11.69
N THR A 101 -11.32 -1.55 12.45
CA THR A 101 -10.07 -1.37 13.19
C THR A 101 -9.09 -2.52 12.98
N VAL A 102 -7.86 -2.16 12.65
CA VAL A 102 -6.71 -3.09 12.61
C VAL A 102 -5.72 -2.68 13.69
N GLY A 103 -5.20 -3.63 14.45
CA GLY A 103 -4.13 -3.41 15.43
C GLY A 103 -2.82 -4.04 14.98
N LEU A 104 -1.71 -3.36 15.23
CA LEU A 104 -0.37 -3.90 15.05
C LEU A 104 0.46 -3.69 16.32
N ALA A 105 0.96 -4.79 16.89
CA ALA A 105 1.83 -4.80 18.04
C ALA A 105 2.98 -5.80 17.86
N CYS A 106 4.08 -5.59 18.60
CA CYS A 106 5.23 -6.50 18.62
C CYS A 106 5.36 -7.25 19.95
N VAL A 107 4.24 -7.39 20.65
CA VAL A 107 4.11 -8.10 21.93
C VAL A 107 2.86 -8.96 21.90
N LYS A 108 2.87 -10.03 22.72
CA LYS A 108 1.73 -10.91 22.94
C LYS A 108 1.66 -11.31 24.42
N PRO A 109 0.51 -11.17 25.10
CA PRO A 109 -0.74 -10.58 24.60
C PRO A 109 -0.68 -9.04 24.53
N SER A 110 -1.38 -8.47 23.54
CA SER A 110 -1.53 -7.03 23.33
C SER A 110 -2.84 -6.48 23.89
N SER A 111 -2.82 -5.28 24.50
CA SER A 111 -4.04 -4.60 24.96
C SER A 111 -4.90 -4.07 23.81
N LEU A 112 -4.41 -4.15 22.55
CA LEU A 112 -5.19 -3.80 21.36
C LEU A 112 -6.31 -4.82 21.06
N ARG A 113 -6.22 -6.07 21.56
CA ARG A 113 -7.08 -7.20 21.13
C ARG A 113 -8.58 -6.93 21.20
N SER A 114 -9.05 -6.28 22.26
CA SER A 114 -10.48 -6.01 22.44
C SER A 114 -11.00 -4.84 21.60
N LEU A 115 -10.11 -4.11 20.91
CA LEU A 115 -10.43 -2.90 20.17
C LEU A 115 -10.31 -3.07 18.65
N CYS A 116 -9.83 -4.23 18.19
CA CYS A 116 -9.52 -4.48 16.79
C CYS A 116 -10.38 -5.61 16.20
N ASP A 117 -10.87 -5.40 14.98
CA ASP A 117 -11.48 -6.47 14.17
C ASP A 117 -10.41 -7.46 13.73
N VAL A 118 -9.23 -6.96 13.33
CA VAL A 118 -8.05 -7.76 13.01
C VAL A 118 -6.87 -7.28 13.87
N LEU A 119 -6.19 -8.21 14.53
CA LEU A 119 -4.99 -7.92 15.33
C LEU A 119 -3.79 -8.70 14.80
N ILE A 120 -2.72 -7.98 14.51
CA ILE A 120 -1.41 -8.51 14.11
C ILE A 120 -0.45 -8.36 15.30
N GLU A 121 -0.04 -9.50 15.87
CA GLU A 121 0.92 -9.58 17.00
C GLU A 121 2.26 -10.16 16.50
N CYS A 122 3.12 -9.32 15.94
CA CYS A 122 4.40 -9.71 15.37
C CYS A 122 5.52 -9.68 16.42
N VAL A 123 5.62 -10.73 17.23
CA VAL A 123 6.64 -10.84 18.28
C VAL A 123 8.03 -11.04 17.68
N THR A 124 8.87 -10.00 17.75
CA THR A 124 10.25 -10.01 17.22
C THR A 124 11.31 -10.42 18.25
N GLY A 125 10.89 -10.72 19.49
CA GLY A 125 11.80 -11.00 20.60
C GLY A 125 12.46 -9.74 21.19
N PRO A 126 13.40 -9.91 22.14
CA PRO A 126 14.12 -8.82 22.78
C PRO A 126 14.94 -8.00 21.78
N GLU A 127 15.08 -6.70 22.03
CA GLU A 127 15.90 -5.82 21.20
C GLU A 127 17.37 -5.87 21.65
N VAL A 128 18.31 -5.74 20.70
CA VAL A 128 19.77 -5.65 20.98
C VAL A 128 20.11 -4.53 21.96
N VAL A 129 19.35 -3.42 21.92
CA VAL A 129 19.31 -2.41 22.97
C VAL A 129 17.95 -2.52 23.65
N THR A 130 17.94 -2.94 24.91
CA THR A 130 16.71 -3.18 25.67
C THR A 130 15.75 -1.98 25.59
N GLY A 131 14.53 -2.24 25.12
CA GLY A 131 13.48 -1.22 24.99
C GLY A 131 13.54 -0.36 23.71
N SER A 132 14.61 -0.47 22.90
CA SER A 132 14.76 0.28 21.65
C SER A 132 13.93 -0.31 20.51
N THR A 133 12.62 -0.29 20.65
CA THR A 133 11.63 -0.83 19.68
C THR A 133 11.64 -0.15 18.30
N ARG A 134 12.47 0.86 18.08
CA ARG A 134 12.74 1.42 16.74
C ARG A 134 13.57 0.47 15.85
N LEU A 135 14.16 -0.58 16.42
CA LEU A 135 14.98 -1.57 15.74
C LEU A 135 14.09 -2.69 15.17
N LYS A 136 14.14 -3.92 15.68
CA LYS A 136 13.42 -5.06 15.09
C LYS A 136 11.92 -4.83 15.01
N ALA A 137 11.30 -4.33 16.08
CA ALA A 137 9.87 -4.04 16.08
C ALA A 137 9.49 -2.95 15.05
N GLY A 138 10.36 -1.96 14.83
CA GLY A 138 10.20 -0.94 13.80
C GLY A 138 10.32 -1.51 12.38
N THR A 139 11.31 -2.36 12.15
CA THR A 139 11.52 -3.08 10.88
C THR A 139 10.32 -3.98 10.56
N ALA A 140 9.87 -4.78 11.52
CA ALA A 140 8.67 -5.62 11.37
C ALA A 140 7.44 -4.78 11.03
N THR A 141 7.25 -3.66 11.74
CA THR A 141 6.17 -2.71 11.47
C THR A 141 6.21 -2.23 10.03
N LYS A 142 7.38 -1.81 9.53
CA LYS A 142 7.50 -1.32 8.14
C LYS A 142 7.20 -2.41 7.12
N MET A 143 7.70 -3.62 7.32
CA MET A 143 7.42 -4.75 6.44
C MET A 143 5.91 -5.04 6.37
N ILE A 144 5.24 -5.08 7.51
CA ILE A 144 3.79 -5.34 7.61
C ILE A 144 2.99 -4.23 6.93
N LEU A 145 3.30 -2.96 7.20
CA LEU A 145 2.62 -1.83 6.56
C LEU A 145 2.80 -1.87 5.04
N ASN A 146 4.01 -2.13 4.55
CA ASN A 146 4.26 -2.29 3.12
C ASN A 146 3.41 -3.42 2.50
N MET A 147 3.27 -4.56 3.19
CA MET A 147 2.43 -5.67 2.72
C MET A 147 0.96 -5.26 2.66
N ILE A 148 0.46 -4.59 3.71
CA ILE A 148 -0.93 -4.12 3.77
C ILE A 148 -1.21 -3.11 2.65
N SER A 149 -0.39 -2.07 2.53
CA SER A 149 -0.61 -1.01 1.54
C SER A 149 -0.43 -1.53 0.12
N THR A 150 0.66 -2.25 -0.17
CA THR A 150 0.93 -2.82 -1.50
C THR A 150 -0.12 -3.85 -1.89
N GLY A 151 -0.45 -4.79 -1.00
CA GLY A 151 -1.45 -5.83 -1.25
C GLY A 151 -2.84 -5.24 -1.52
N SER A 152 -3.21 -4.21 -0.76
CA SER A 152 -4.47 -3.47 -0.97
C SER A 152 -4.48 -2.72 -2.30
N GLN A 153 -3.38 -2.05 -2.67
CA GLN A 153 -3.26 -1.34 -3.94
C GLN A 153 -3.30 -2.29 -5.15
N ILE A 154 -2.64 -3.46 -5.07
CA ILE A 154 -2.71 -4.50 -6.11
C ILE A 154 -4.16 -4.95 -6.29
N ARG A 155 -4.86 -5.29 -5.20
CA ARG A 155 -6.24 -5.79 -5.25
C ARG A 155 -7.27 -4.73 -5.67
N THR A 156 -6.94 -3.46 -5.53
CA THR A 156 -7.76 -2.33 -6.01
C THR A 156 -7.37 -1.87 -7.42
N GLY A 157 -6.56 -2.65 -8.15
CA GLY A 157 -6.27 -2.41 -9.56
C GLY A 157 -5.28 -1.27 -9.82
N LYS A 158 -4.47 -0.86 -8.83
CA LYS A 158 -3.43 0.19 -8.99
C LYS A 158 -2.20 -0.30 -9.78
N THR A 159 -2.08 -1.61 -9.98
CA THR A 159 -0.99 -2.25 -10.72
C THR A 159 -1.50 -3.05 -11.93
N PHE A 160 -0.61 -3.34 -12.86
CA PHE A 160 -0.83 -4.28 -13.97
C PHE A 160 0.35 -5.26 -14.00
N GLY A 161 0.10 -6.53 -13.66
CA GLY A 161 1.20 -7.44 -13.31
C GLY A 161 2.01 -6.89 -12.14
N ASN A 162 3.33 -6.77 -12.31
CA ASN A 162 4.25 -6.14 -11.36
C ASN A 162 4.52 -4.65 -11.66
N LEU A 163 3.82 -4.05 -12.64
CA LEU A 163 4.01 -2.68 -13.06
C LEU A 163 3.04 -1.74 -12.32
N MET A 164 3.57 -0.64 -11.81
CA MET A 164 2.78 0.45 -11.24
C MET A 164 2.24 1.30 -12.39
N VAL A 165 0.93 1.26 -12.63
CA VAL A 165 0.26 1.97 -13.74
C VAL A 165 -0.56 3.18 -13.26
N ASP A 166 -0.78 3.30 -11.95
CA ASP A 166 -1.53 4.40 -11.34
C ASP A 166 -0.59 5.37 -10.60
N LEU A 167 0.39 5.92 -11.34
CA LEU A 167 1.39 6.85 -10.83
C LEU A 167 1.11 8.30 -11.24
N LYS A 168 1.51 9.24 -10.39
CA LYS A 168 1.56 10.68 -10.70
C LYS A 168 2.94 11.03 -11.26
N MET A 169 3.00 12.05 -12.13
CA MET A 169 4.23 12.44 -12.85
C MET A 169 4.74 13.87 -12.52
N PRO A 170 5.00 14.23 -11.25
CA PRO A 170 5.41 15.58 -10.86
C PRO A 170 6.87 15.93 -11.21
N ASN A 171 7.69 14.96 -11.65
CA ASN A 171 9.09 15.18 -12.00
C ASN A 171 9.52 14.27 -13.15
N GLU A 172 10.63 14.63 -13.78
CA GLU A 172 11.19 13.95 -14.95
C GLU A 172 11.42 12.45 -14.73
N LYS A 173 11.93 12.04 -13.55
CA LYS A 173 12.10 10.62 -13.21
C LYS A 173 10.78 9.84 -13.31
N LEU A 174 9.68 10.42 -12.80
CA LEU A 174 8.37 9.76 -12.82
C LEU A 174 7.72 9.81 -14.21
N GLN A 175 7.97 10.86 -15.00
CA GLN A 175 7.57 10.90 -16.41
C GLN A 175 8.29 9.81 -17.23
N ASN A 176 9.60 9.67 -17.08
CA ASN A 176 10.38 8.63 -17.75
C ASN A 176 9.96 7.21 -17.32
N ARG A 177 9.58 7.05 -16.05
CA ARG A 177 8.99 5.79 -15.57
C ARG A 177 7.64 5.52 -16.23
N ALA A 178 6.77 6.51 -16.32
CA ALA A 178 5.46 6.39 -16.95
C ALA A 178 5.58 5.96 -18.42
N ARG A 179 6.45 6.62 -19.19
CA ARG A 179 6.71 6.27 -20.59
C ARG A 179 7.17 4.81 -20.74
N ARG A 180 8.13 4.40 -19.91
CA ARG A 180 8.62 3.01 -19.89
C ARG A 180 7.51 2.01 -19.57
N VAL A 181 6.69 2.30 -18.55
CA VAL A 181 5.57 1.44 -18.18
C VAL A 181 4.56 1.35 -19.31
N ALA A 182 4.23 2.45 -19.97
CA ALA A 182 3.32 2.44 -21.12
C ALA A 182 3.85 1.54 -22.25
N ARG A 183 5.12 1.69 -22.63
CA ARG A 183 5.79 0.84 -23.64
C ARG A 183 5.82 -0.64 -23.27
N MET A 184 5.95 -0.97 -22.00
CA MET A 184 5.93 -2.37 -21.55
C MET A 184 4.55 -3.02 -21.59
N VAL A 185 3.46 -2.23 -21.56
CA VAL A 185 2.10 -2.76 -21.43
C VAL A 185 1.33 -2.71 -22.74
N VAL A 186 1.47 -1.65 -23.52
CA VAL A 186 0.76 -1.49 -24.78
C VAL A 186 1.35 -2.47 -25.82
N PRO A 187 0.55 -3.38 -26.39
CA PRO A 187 1.03 -4.32 -27.40
C PRO A 187 1.58 -3.62 -28.66
N PRO A 188 2.61 -4.17 -29.33
CA PRO A 188 3.11 -3.60 -30.60
C PRO A 188 2.06 -3.59 -31.73
N SER A 189 1.03 -4.43 -31.64
CA SER A 189 -0.10 -4.50 -32.56
C SER A 189 -1.21 -3.49 -32.27
N SER A 190 -1.01 -2.59 -31.30
CA SER A 190 -2.00 -1.58 -30.91
C SER A 190 -2.25 -0.55 -32.01
N ALA A 191 -3.37 0.15 -31.91
CA ALA A 191 -3.79 1.14 -32.90
C ALA A 191 -2.83 2.35 -33.00
N LEU A 192 -2.08 2.64 -31.94
CA LEU A 192 -1.14 3.76 -31.87
C LEU A 192 0.30 3.28 -31.75
N ASP A 193 1.20 3.88 -32.53
CA ASP A 193 2.64 3.66 -32.46
C ASP A 193 3.24 4.44 -31.27
N ILE A 194 3.17 3.83 -30.09
CA ILE A 194 3.70 4.42 -28.85
C ILE A 194 5.23 4.34 -28.72
N GLU A 195 5.94 3.80 -29.71
CA GLU A 195 7.41 3.87 -29.74
C GLU A 195 7.91 5.27 -30.11
N SER A 196 7.11 6.03 -30.86
CA SER A 196 7.28 7.48 -31.06
C SER A 196 7.04 8.23 -29.74
N GLU A 197 8.03 9.02 -29.33
CA GLU A 197 7.90 9.89 -28.16
C GLU A 197 6.78 10.91 -28.36
N GLU A 198 6.61 11.44 -29.58
CA GLU A 198 5.56 12.41 -29.90
C GLU A 198 4.15 11.82 -29.71
N VAL A 199 3.93 10.59 -30.19
CA VAL A 199 2.64 9.90 -30.05
C VAL A 199 2.36 9.59 -28.58
N LEU A 200 3.34 9.04 -27.86
CA LEU A 200 3.18 8.69 -26.45
C LEU A 200 2.89 9.91 -25.57
N ASP A 201 3.61 11.01 -25.79
CA ASP A 201 3.40 12.26 -25.06
C ASP A 201 2.05 12.89 -25.39
N SER A 202 1.60 12.82 -26.64
CA SER A 202 0.25 13.26 -27.02
C SER A 202 -0.83 12.46 -26.28
N VAL A 203 -0.74 11.12 -26.28
CA VAL A 203 -1.74 10.28 -25.60
C VAL A 203 -1.74 10.52 -24.09
N LEU A 204 -0.56 10.66 -23.48
CA LEU A 204 -0.43 11.00 -22.07
C LEU A 204 -1.08 12.36 -21.77
N ALA A 205 -0.86 13.37 -22.62
CA ALA A 205 -1.46 14.70 -22.47
C ALA A 205 -2.98 14.65 -22.60
N ASP A 206 -3.51 13.96 -23.61
CA ASP A 206 -4.95 13.77 -23.85
C ASP A 206 -5.67 13.04 -22.71
N CYS A 207 -4.90 12.27 -21.92
CA CYS A 207 -5.38 11.53 -20.76
C CYS A 207 -5.10 12.25 -19.42
N ASP A 208 -4.79 13.55 -19.44
CA ASP A 208 -4.43 14.35 -18.25
C ASP A 208 -3.26 13.76 -17.43
N GLY A 209 -2.32 13.10 -18.11
CA GLY A 209 -1.20 12.40 -17.49
C GLY A 209 -1.57 11.11 -16.75
N GLN A 210 -2.79 10.59 -16.91
CA GLN A 210 -3.21 9.34 -16.30
C GLN A 210 -2.65 8.15 -17.08
N VAL A 211 -1.53 7.60 -16.63
CA VAL A 211 -0.79 6.52 -17.32
C VAL A 211 -1.68 5.29 -17.58
N LYS A 212 -2.47 4.87 -16.59
CA LYS A 212 -3.40 3.75 -16.73
C LYS A 212 -4.43 3.97 -17.85
N LEU A 213 -4.98 5.18 -17.96
CA LEU A 213 -5.93 5.54 -19.01
C LEU A 213 -5.22 5.63 -20.37
N SER A 214 -4.02 6.20 -20.39
CA SER A 214 -3.20 6.35 -21.60
C SER A 214 -2.87 5.00 -22.22
N ILE A 215 -2.52 4.01 -21.39
CA ILE A 215 -2.30 2.63 -21.83
C ILE A 215 -3.57 2.05 -22.47
N LEU A 216 -4.72 2.19 -21.80
CA LEU A 216 -5.98 1.66 -22.32
C LEU A 216 -6.36 2.33 -23.66
N VAL A 217 -6.26 3.65 -23.73
CA VAL A 217 -6.53 4.44 -24.94
C VAL A 217 -5.61 4.02 -26.08
N ALA A 218 -4.31 3.88 -25.82
CA ALA A 218 -3.34 3.47 -26.83
C ALA A 218 -3.59 2.03 -27.32
N THR A 219 -3.90 1.11 -26.42
CA THR A 219 -4.18 -0.28 -26.77
C THR A 219 -5.47 -0.42 -27.58
N LEU A 220 -6.54 0.29 -27.20
CA LEU A 220 -7.85 0.16 -27.85
C LEU A 220 -8.05 1.09 -29.06
N GLY A 221 -7.22 2.12 -29.21
CA GLY A 221 -7.42 3.15 -30.23
C GLY A 221 -8.71 3.95 -30.03
N CYS A 222 -9.18 4.10 -28.79
CA CYS A 222 -10.45 4.76 -28.47
C CYS A 222 -10.23 6.16 -27.86
N PRO A 223 -11.21 7.08 -27.92
CA PRO A 223 -11.09 8.39 -27.28
C PRO A 223 -10.92 8.30 -25.75
N PRO A 224 -10.24 9.25 -25.09
CA PRO A 224 -10.05 9.24 -23.63
C PRO A 224 -11.34 9.13 -22.81
N ALA A 225 -12.44 9.71 -23.28
CA ALA A 225 -13.75 9.60 -22.64
C ALA A 225 -14.28 8.16 -22.62
N GLU A 226 -14.12 7.43 -23.73
CA GLU A 226 -14.52 6.02 -23.82
C GLU A 226 -13.61 5.14 -22.95
N GLY A 227 -12.29 5.37 -23.00
CA GLY A 227 -11.33 4.68 -22.13
C GLY A 227 -11.64 4.87 -20.65
N ARG A 228 -12.03 6.10 -20.24
CA ARG A 228 -12.41 6.41 -18.86
C ARG A 228 -13.66 5.63 -18.43
N ALA A 229 -14.69 5.62 -19.27
CA ALA A 229 -15.91 4.85 -19.00
C ALA A 229 -15.63 3.34 -18.88
N LYS A 230 -14.75 2.79 -19.73
CA LYS A 230 -14.32 1.38 -19.64
C LYS A 230 -13.53 1.08 -18.36
N LEU A 231 -12.63 1.96 -17.93
CA LEU A 231 -11.92 1.81 -16.65
C LEU A 231 -12.88 1.86 -15.46
N GLU A 232 -13.86 2.77 -15.47
CA GLU A 232 -14.88 2.88 -14.42
C GLU A 232 -15.74 1.62 -14.33
N ALA A 233 -16.21 1.10 -15.47
CA ALA A 233 -16.94 -0.16 -15.54
C ALA A 233 -16.11 -1.36 -15.03
N ALA A 234 -14.79 -1.31 -15.21
CA ALA A 234 -13.83 -2.30 -14.72
C ALA A 234 -13.33 -2.02 -13.28
N SER A 235 -14.01 -1.16 -12.51
CA SER A 235 -13.60 -0.79 -11.14
C SER A 235 -12.14 -0.32 -11.04
N GLY A 236 -11.65 0.37 -12.08
CA GLY A 236 -10.28 0.88 -12.17
C GLY A 236 -9.20 -0.17 -12.49
N SER A 237 -9.58 -1.43 -12.76
CA SER A 237 -8.66 -2.51 -13.11
C SER A 237 -8.34 -2.49 -14.61
N LEU A 238 -7.09 -2.17 -14.95
CA LEU A 238 -6.62 -2.17 -16.34
C LEU A 238 -6.72 -3.58 -16.97
N ARG A 239 -6.42 -4.63 -16.20
CA ARG A 239 -6.54 -6.02 -16.66
C ARG A 239 -7.97 -6.36 -17.08
N GLN A 240 -8.95 -5.96 -16.29
CA GLN A 240 -10.36 -6.22 -16.62
C GLN A 240 -10.82 -5.34 -17.80
N ALA A 241 -10.39 -4.07 -17.86
CA ALA A 241 -10.74 -3.17 -18.96
C ALA A 241 -10.19 -3.62 -20.32
N LEU A 242 -9.10 -4.37 -20.33
CA LEU A 242 -8.46 -4.94 -21.53
C LEU A 242 -8.92 -6.36 -21.86
N GLN A 243 -9.79 -6.99 -21.05
CA GLN A 243 -10.29 -8.34 -21.35
C GLN A 243 -11.01 -8.36 -22.71
N GLY A 244 -10.56 -9.25 -23.60
CA GLY A 244 -11.02 -9.36 -24.99
C GLY A 244 -10.02 -8.87 -26.04
N ASN A 245 -8.98 -8.11 -25.66
CA ASN A 245 -7.97 -7.55 -26.60
C ASN A 245 -6.51 -7.84 -26.22
N LEU A 246 -6.26 -8.48 -25.07
CA LEU A 246 -4.96 -9.07 -24.74
C LEU A 246 -5.02 -10.55 -25.13
N THR A 247 -4.44 -10.91 -26.27
CA THR A 247 -4.00 -12.30 -26.49
C THR A 247 -2.79 -12.56 -25.58
N ASP A 248 -2.84 -13.66 -24.84
CA ASP A 248 -1.77 -14.13 -23.92
C ASP A 248 -0.37 -14.08 -24.53
#